data_AF-A0A2G9T4H6-F1
#
_entry.id   AF-A0A2G9T4H6-F1
#
_cell.length_a   1.000
_cell.length_b   1.000
_cell.length_c   1.000
_cell.angle_alpha   90.00
_cell.angle_beta   90.00
_cell.angle_gamma   90.00
#
_symmetry.space_group_name_H-M   'P 1'
#
loop_
_entity.id
_entity.type
_entity.pdbx_description
1 polymer ?
#
loop_
_entity_poly.entity_id
_entity_poly.type
_entity_poly.pdbx_seq_one_letter_code
_entity_poly.pdbx_strand_id
1 'polypeptide(L)' 'QPGPKGPNGPNGEPGADGNPGAPGQAGQPGGPGEPGICPKYCAIDGGVFFEDGTRR' A
#
# COMPACT_ATOMS: atom_id res chain seq x y z
N GLN A 1 62.89 -9.87 38.77
CA GLN A 1 62.10 -8.76 38.18
C GLN A 1 60.84 -9.34 37.55
N PRO A 2 59.67 -8.70 37.63
CA PRO A 2 58.50 -9.16 36.88
C PRO A 2 58.76 -9.15 35.37
N GLY A 3 58.11 -10.05 34.65
CA GLY A 3 58.23 -10.14 33.19
C GLY A 3 57.54 -8.98 32.45
N PRO A 4 57.80 -8.83 31.14
CA PRO A 4 57.11 -7.83 30.33
C PRO A 4 55.61 -8.08 30.30
N LYS A 5 54.82 -7.01 30.15
CA LYS A 5 53.38 -7.13 29.94
C LYS A 5 53.10 -7.94 28.67
N GLY A 6 52.08 -8.77 28.71
CA GLY A 6 51.61 -9.51 27.53
C GLY A 6 51.11 -8.58 26.41
N PRO A 7 50.93 -9.12 25.20
CA PRO A 7 50.37 -8.37 24.08
C PRO A 7 48.93 -7.92 24.38
N ASN A 8 48.46 -6.93 23.61
CA ASN A 8 47.06 -6.54 23.67
C ASN A 8 46.15 -7.71 23.25
N GLY A 9 44.94 -7.72 23.80
CA GLY A 9 43.91 -8.66 23.36
C GLY A 9 43.45 -8.39 21.91
N PRO A 10 42.70 -9.33 21.32
CA PRO A 10 42.11 -9.13 19.99
C PRO A 10 41.10 -7.99 19.99
N ASN A 11 40.76 -7.50 18.80
CA ASN A 11 39.66 -6.56 18.63
C ASN A 11 38.33 -7.21 19.06
N GLY A 12 37.39 -6.37 19.52
CA GLY A 12 36.03 -6.82 19.80
C GLY A 12 35.28 -7.26 18.54
N GLU A 13 34.19 -7.98 18.74
CA GLU A 13 33.30 -8.39 17.64
C GLU A 13 32.61 -7.16 17.00
N PRO A 14 32.24 -7.24 15.70
CA PRO A 14 31.42 -6.23 15.07
C PRO A 14 30.12 -5.97 15.84
N GLY A 15 29.58 -4.76 15.72
CA GLY A 15 28.25 -4.46 16.26
C GLY A 15 27.15 -5.26 15.56
N ALA A 16 26.00 -5.38 16.22
CA ALA A 16 24.81 -5.97 15.61
C ALA A 16 24.31 -5.14 14.42
N ASP A 17 23.61 -5.80 13.50
CA ASP A 17 22.96 -5.14 12.38
C ASP A 17 21.96 -4.07 12.84
N GLY A 18 21.75 -3.07 11.99
CA GLY A 18 20.73 -2.04 12.23
C GLY A 18 19.31 -2.60 12.16
N ASN A 19 18.36 -1.87 12.76
CA ASN A 19 16.94 -2.22 12.65
C ASN A 19 16.44 -2.09 11.19
N PRO A 20 15.43 -2.87 10.78
CA PRO A 20 14.76 -2.69 9.50
C PRO A 20 14.23 -1.26 9.32
N GLY A 21 14.13 -0.82 8.06
CA GLY A 21 13.53 0.46 7.72
C GLY A 21 12.02 0.53 8.04
N ALA A 22 11.49 1.74 8.12
CA ALA A 22 10.05 1.94 8.30
C ALA A 22 9.24 1.42 7.09
N PRO A 23 7.98 1.00 7.29
CA PRO A 23 7.09 0.66 6.18
C PRO A 23 6.93 1.80 5.18
N GLY A 24 6.63 1.46 3.92
CA GLY A 24 6.31 2.44 2.88
C GLY A 24 5.03 3.21 3.16
N GLN A 25 4.84 4.32 2.44
CA GLN A 25 3.61 5.12 2.51
C GLN A 25 2.42 4.35 1.95
N ALA A 26 1.21 4.67 2.42
CA ALA A 26 -0.02 4.12 1.87
C ALA A 26 -0.17 4.49 0.38
N GLY A 27 -0.80 3.61 -0.39
CA GLY A 27 -1.13 3.87 -1.79
C GLY A 27 -2.15 5.00 -1.95
N GLN A 28 -2.26 5.54 -3.16
CA GLN A 28 -3.27 6.54 -3.49
C GLN A 28 -4.69 5.93 -3.37
N PRO A 29 -5.71 6.72 -2.99
CA PRO A 29 -7.09 6.29 -3.04
C PRO A 29 -7.47 5.80 -4.44
N GLY A 30 -8.43 4.87 -4.52
CA GLY A 30 -9.02 4.46 -5.79
C GLY A 30 -9.75 5.62 -6.49
N GLY A 31 -9.96 5.47 -7.79
CA GLY A 31 -10.79 6.41 -8.55
C GLY A 31 -12.25 6.43 -8.07
N PRO A 32 -13.02 7.46 -8.43
CA PRO A 32 -14.45 7.50 -8.16
C PRO A 32 -15.18 6.32 -8.82
N GLY A 33 -16.30 5.90 -8.24
CA GLY A 33 -17.18 4.90 -8.84
C GLY A 33 -17.85 5.40 -10.12
N GLU A 34 -18.37 4.47 -10.92
CA GLU A 34 -19.14 4.80 -12.12
C GLU A 34 -20.43 5.56 -11.76
N PRO A 35 -20.89 6.49 -12.63
CA PRO A 35 -22.16 7.16 -12.43
C PRO A 35 -23.32 6.17 -12.23
N GLY A 36 -24.22 6.48 -11.31
CA GLY A 36 -25.44 5.69 -11.11
C GLY A 36 -26.37 5.81 -12.31
N ILE A 37 -26.97 4.70 -12.74
CA ILE A 37 -27.98 4.69 -13.80
C ILE A 37 -29.28 5.24 -13.21
N CYS A 38 -29.68 6.45 -13.64
CA CYS A 38 -31.02 6.98 -13.34
C CYS A 38 -31.97 6.66 -14.51
N PRO A 39 -32.88 5.68 -14.39
CA PRO A 39 -33.92 5.52 -15.39
C PRO A 39 -34.78 6.80 -15.38
N LYS A 40 -34.72 7.57 -16.46
CA LYS A 40 -35.42 8.86 -16.58
C LYS A 40 -36.94 8.74 -16.48
N TYR A 41 -37.46 7.52 -16.71
CA TYR A 41 -38.87 7.22 -16.68
C TYR A 41 -39.08 5.84 -16.05
N CYS A 42 -39.96 5.76 -15.04
CA CYS A 42 -40.73 4.54 -14.86
C CYS A 42 -41.60 4.42 -16.11
N ALA A 43 -41.11 3.73 -17.15
CA ALA A 43 -41.96 3.40 -18.27
C ALA A 43 -43.14 2.59 -17.69
N ILE A 44 -44.35 3.08 -17.92
CA ILE A 44 -45.60 2.41 -17.53
C ILE A 44 -45.65 0.97 -18.10
N ASP A 45 -44.80 0.70 -19.10
CA ASP A 45 -44.70 -0.54 -19.86
C ASP A 45 -43.55 -1.48 -19.40
N GLY A 46 -42.83 -1.15 -18.31
CA GLY A 46 -41.80 -2.02 -17.71
C GLY A 46 -40.43 -2.05 -18.40
N GLY A 47 -40.16 -1.12 -19.33
CA GLY A 47 -38.86 -1.00 -20.00
C GLY A 47 -37.87 -0.06 -19.28
N VAL A 48 -36.61 -0.48 -19.14
CA VAL A 48 -35.51 0.40 -18.70
C VAL A 48 -34.87 1.01 -19.94
N PHE A 49 -34.94 2.34 -20.06
CA PHE A 49 -34.29 3.09 -21.13
C PHE A 49 -33.04 3.77 -20.57
N PHE A 50 -31.90 3.52 -21.22
CA PHE A 50 -30.62 4.11 -20.86
C PHE A 50 -30.45 5.47 -21.55
N GLU A 51 -29.68 6.38 -20.96
CA GLU A 51 -29.39 7.71 -21.55
C GLU A 51 -28.67 7.62 -22.91
N ASP A 52 -28.05 6.49 -23.23
CA ASP A 52 -27.40 6.19 -24.52
C ASP A 52 -28.40 5.76 -25.63
N GLY A 53 -29.70 5.67 -25.32
CA GLY A 53 -30.74 5.28 -26.26
C GLY A 53 -30.79 3.78 -26.56
N THR A 54 -29.98 2.95 -25.89
CA THR A 54 -30.05 1.50 -26.04
C THR A 54 -31.21 0.92 -25.21
N ARG A 55 -31.84 -0.14 -25.73
CA ARG A 55 -32.91 -0.88 -25.04
C ARG A 55 -32.36 -2.25 -24.62
N ARG A 56 -32.64 -2.69 -23.40
CA ARG A 56 -32.41 -4.07 -22.95
C ARG A 56 -33.68 -4.64 -22.36
#